data_AF-A0A517R1L0-F1
#
_entry.id   AF-A0A517R1L0-F1
#
_cell.length_a   1.000
_cell.length_b   1.000
_cell.length_c   1.000
_cell.angle_alpha   90.00
_cell.angle_beta   90.00
_cell.angle_gamma   90.00
#
_symmetry.space_group_name_H-M   'P 1'
#
loop_
_entity.id
_entity.type
_entity.pdbx_description
1 polymer ?
#
loop_
_entity_poly.entity_id
_entity_poly.type
_entity_poly.pdbx_seq_one_letter_code
_entity_poly.pdbx_strand_id
1 'polypeptide(L)'
;MSAPIQIVNGITMTPEGEVSVELGLEETLFDIAGAMEARTELPVDPNHVLAAVILASRVGHVTPLYTLKSDDQELIALLDTHIRVVFDKYGGLVCEDEDLSNES
;
A
#
# COMPACT_ATOMS: atom_id res chain seq x y z
N MET A 1 -20.07 -1.72 20.06
CA MET A 1 -19.52 -1.61 18.69
C MET A 1 -18.65 -0.37 18.69
N SER A 2 -17.35 -0.50 18.44
CA SER A 2 -16.46 0.65 18.35
C SER A 2 -16.63 1.31 16.98
N ALA A 3 -16.49 2.63 16.91
CA ALA A 3 -16.68 3.36 15.66
C ALA A 3 -15.56 3.03 14.66
N PRO A 4 -15.84 3.07 13.34
CA PRO A 4 -14.81 2.98 12.31
C PRO A 4 -13.76 4.09 12.48
N ILE A 5 -12.51 3.75 12.19
CA ILE A 5 -11.35 4.65 12.23
C ILE A 5 -11.12 5.17 10.82
N GLN A 6 -11.09 6.47 10.65
CA GLN A 6 -10.71 7.08 9.38
C GLN A 6 -9.18 7.05 9.22
N ILE A 7 -8.72 6.45 8.12
CA ILE A 7 -7.29 6.28 7.81
C ILE A 7 -6.79 7.51 7.04
N VAL A 8 -7.51 7.84 5.97
CA VAL A 8 -7.38 9.02 5.11
C VAL A 8 -8.78 9.41 4.62
N ASN A 9 -8.91 10.51 3.88
CA ASN A 9 -10.18 10.91 3.31
C ASN A 9 -10.71 9.82 2.36
N GLY A 10 -11.91 9.33 2.64
CA GLY A 10 -12.56 8.24 1.89
C GLY A 10 -12.03 6.83 2.12
N ILE A 11 -11.17 6.60 3.12
CA ILE A 11 -10.78 5.25 3.55
C ILE A 11 -10.98 5.11 5.06
N THR A 12 -11.78 4.12 5.45
CA THR A 12 -12.08 3.82 6.85
C THR A 12 -11.77 2.36 7.16
N MET A 13 -11.47 2.07 8.42
CA MET A 13 -11.19 0.72 8.90
C MET A 13 -12.02 0.45 10.15
N THR A 14 -12.71 -0.68 10.18
CA THR A 14 -13.41 -1.13 11.38
C THR A 14 -12.41 -1.60 12.44
N PRO A 15 -12.81 -1.65 13.73
CA PRO A 15 -12.01 -2.24 14.80
C PRO A 15 -11.59 -3.70 14.51
N GLU A 16 -12.40 -4.43 13.74
CA GLU A 16 -12.16 -5.80 13.31
C GLU A 16 -11.15 -5.90 12.15
N GLY A 17 -10.73 -4.75 11.58
CA GLY A 17 -9.75 -4.68 10.50
C GLY A 17 -10.35 -4.73 9.09
N GLU A 18 -11.67 -4.63 8.96
CA GLU A 18 -12.32 -4.50 7.65
C GLU A 18 -12.09 -3.09 7.12
N VAL A 19 -11.60 -2.97 5.89
CA VAL A 19 -11.29 -1.68 5.26
C VAL A 19 -12.38 -1.37 4.24
N SER A 20 -12.98 -0.19 4.37
CA SER A 20 -13.95 0.36 3.42
C SER A 20 -13.32 1.53 2.67
N VAL A 21 -13.42 1.48 1.34
CA VAL A 21 -12.95 2.52 0.42
C VAL A 21 -14.18 3.17 -0.23
N GLU A 22 -14.24 4.50 -0.23
CA GLU A 22 -15.33 5.24 -0.87
C GLU A 22 -15.31 5.04 -2.40
N LEU A 23 -16.51 5.06 -2.98
CA LEU A 23 -16.68 4.98 -4.43
C LEU A 23 -15.90 6.09 -5.14
N GLY A 24 -15.13 5.73 -6.15
CA GLY A 24 -14.29 6.66 -6.94
C GLY A 24 -12.83 6.74 -6.50
N LEU A 25 -12.48 6.25 -5.31
CA LEU A 25 -11.06 6.12 -4.90
C LEU A 25 -10.37 4.89 -5.52
N GLU A 26 -11.12 3.94 -6.05
CA GLU A 26 -10.59 2.72 -6.68
C GLU A 26 -9.66 3.04 -7.85
N GLU A 27 -10.05 3.98 -8.72
CA GLU A 27 -9.23 4.43 -9.86
C GLU A 27 -7.96 5.13 -9.36
N THR A 28 -8.07 5.97 -8.33
CA THR A 28 -6.90 6.64 -7.73
C THR A 28 -5.92 5.62 -7.11
N LEU A 29 -6.43 4.59 -6.43
CA LEU A 29 -5.58 3.53 -5.88
C LEU A 29 -4.91 2.71 -6.99
N PHE A 30 -5.61 2.48 -8.10
CA PHE A 30 -5.06 1.80 -9.27
C PHE A 30 -3.94 2.60 -9.93
N ASP A 31 -4.15 3.90 -10.13
CA ASP A 31 -3.12 4.80 -10.68
C ASP A 31 -1.89 4.88 -9.77
N ILE A 32 -2.09 4.97 -8.45
CA ILE A 32 -0.99 4.94 -7.47
C ILE A 32 -0.26 3.60 -7.57
N ALA A 33 -0.96 2.47 -7.67
CA ALA A 33 -0.35 1.16 -7.81
C ALA A 33 0.54 1.09 -9.06
N GLY A 34 0.07 1.57 -10.22
CA GLY A 34 0.87 1.62 -11.45
C GLY A 34 2.10 2.53 -11.33
N ALA A 35 1.97 3.69 -10.69
CA ALA A 35 3.11 4.58 -10.43
C ALA A 35 4.14 3.92 -9.49
N MET A 36 3.68 3.15 -8.51
CA MET A 36 4.51 2.42 -7.57
C MET A 36 5.20 1.20 -8.21
N GLU A 37 4.51 0.47 -9.07
CA GLU A 37 5.09 -0.63 -9.85
C GLU A 37 6.26 -0.13 -10.71
N ALA A 38 6.07 0.97 -11.43
CA ALA A 38 7.13 1.60 -12.23
C ALA A 38 8.34 2.07 -11.39
N ARG A 39 8.14 2.40 -10.10
CA ARG A 39 9.18 2.89 -9.20
C ARG A 39 9.91 1.78 -8.44
N THR A 40 9.18 0.76 -8.02
CA THR A 40 9.68 -0.31 -7.15
C THR A 40 10.16 -1.54 -7.90
N GLU A 41 9.74 -1.68 -9.16
CA GLU A 41 9.91 -2.90 -9.97
C GLU A 41 9.26 -4.13 -9.32
N LEU A 42 8.24 -3.91 -8.48
CA LEU A 42 7.44 -4.94 -7.82
C LEU A 42 6.02 -4.96 -8.41
N PRO A 43 5.32 -6.11 -8.40
CA PRO A 43 3.95 -6.23 -8.91
C PRO A 43 2.93 -5.59 -7.95
N VAL A 44 3.00 -4.28 -7.78
CA VAL A 44 2.15 -3.52 -6.85
C VAL A 44 0.71 -3.49 -7.36
N ASP A 45 -0.24 -3.87 -6.51
CA ASP A 45 -1.68 -3.75 -6.79
C ASP A 45 -2.37 -2.80 -5.78
N PRO A 46 -3.64 -2.41 -6.01
CA PRO A 46 -4.37 -1.48 -5.12
C PRO A 46 -4.42 -1.92 -3.65
N ASN A 47 -4.43 -3.22 -3.35
CA ASN A 47 -4.41 -3.72 -1.96
C ASN A 47 -3.04 -3.52 -1.31
N HIS A 48 -1.94 -3.65 -2.06
CA HIS A 48 -0.61 -3.32 -1.56
C HIS A 48 -0.52 -1.83 -1.21
N VAL A 49 -1.08 -0.96 -2.06
CA VAL A 49 -1.18 0.49 -1.79
C VAL A 49 -2.02 0.75 -0.55
N LEU A 50 -3.18 0.10 -0.43
CA LEU A 50 -4.07 0.25 0.73
C LEU A 50 -3.39 -0.15 2.03
N ALA A 51 -2.70 -1.30 2.03
CA ALA A 51 -1.92 -1.77 3.16
C ALA A 51 -0.82 -0.76 3.52
N ALA A 52 -0.09 -0.23 2.54
CA ALA A 52 0.93 0.78 2.75
C ALA A 52 0.37 2.10 3.32
N VAL A 53 -0.79 2.56 2.85
CA VAL A 53 -1.49 3.74 3.39
C VAL A 53 -1.91 3.52 4.85
N ILE A 54 -2.42 2.34 5.18
CA ILE A 54 -2.77 1.98 6.57
C ILE A 54 -1.52 1.98 7.46
N LEU A 55 -0.40 1.42 6.98
CA LEU A 55 0.87 1.44 7.72
C LEU A 55 1.38 2.87 7.91
N ALA A 56 1.33 3.70 6.87
CA ALA A 56 1.69 5.11 6.93
C ALA A 56 0.82 5.88 7.95
N SER A 57 -0.49 5.62 7.98
CA SER A 57 -1.42 6.24 8.93
C SER A 57 -1.08 5.88 10.38
N ARG A 58 -0.73 4.61 10.64
CA ARG A 58 -0.35 4.13 11.98
C ARG A 58 0.89 4.82 12.55
N VAL A 59 1.81 5.26 11.68
CA VAL A 59 3.01 6.01 12.08
C VAL A 59 2.83 7.54 11.96
N GLY A 60 1.63 8.01 11.62
CA GLY A 60 1.29 9.44 11.51
C GLY A 60 1.84 10.12 10.26
N HIS A 61 2.29 9.36 9.26
CA HIS A 61 2.80 9.90 7.99
C HIS A 61 1.68 10.42 7.08
N VAL A 62 0.48 9.83 7.18
CA VAL A 62 -0.74 10.36 6.58
C VAL A 62 -1.77 10.58 7.68
N THR A 63 -2.69 11.52 7.45
CA THR A 63 -3.70 11.88 8.45
C THR A 63 -5.10 11.59 7.91
N PRO A 64 -6.13 11.48 8.77
CA PRO A 64 -7.50 11.26 8.34
C PRO A 64 -8.04 12.29 7.34
N LEU A 65 -7.47 13.51 7.31
CA LEU A 65 -7.84 14.58 6.39
C LEU A 65 -7.08 14.55 5.06
N TYR A 66 -6.06 13.70 4.96
CA TYR A 66 -5.24 13.58 3.78
C TYR A 66 -6.06 13.00 2.63
N THR A 67 -6.01 13.63 1.45
CA THR A 67 -6.71 13.14 0.25
C THR A 67 -5.70 12.51 -0.67
N LEU A 68 -5.88 11.23 -0.99
CA LEU A 68 -5.01 10.52 -1.93
C LEU A 68 -5.15 11.14 -3.32
N LYS A 69 -4.02 11.31 -4.00
CA LYS A 69 -3.95 11.75 -5.39
C LYS A 69 -2.87 10.95 -6.09
N SER A 70 -3.15 10.52 -7.32
CA SER A 70 -2.23 9.72 -8.12
C SER A 70 -1.01 10.49 -8.63
N ASP A 71 -1.09 11.82 -8.68
CA ASP A 71 0.00 12.70 -9.09
C ASP A 71 0.86 13.23 -7.93
N ASP A 72 0.52 12.88 -6.68
CA ASP A 72 1.26 13.32 -5.50
C ASP A 72 2.60 12.57 -5.36
N GLN A 73 3.66 13.21 -5.84
CA GLN A 73 5.01 12.63 -5.80
C GLN A 73 5.56 12.44 -4.38
N GLU A 74 5.12 13.27 -3.41
CA GLU A 74 5.52 13.12 -2.02
C GLU A 74 4.88 11.87 -1.42
N LEU A 75 3.60 11.64 -1.72
CA LEU A 75 2.89 10.41 -1.35
C LEU A 75 3.59 9.17 -1.92
N ILE A 76 3.89 9.17 -3.22
CA ILE A 76 4.54 8.03 -3.89
C ILE A 76 5.90 7.76 -3.25
N ALA A 77 6.70 8.79 -2.97
CA ALA A 77 7.98 8.64 -2.31
C ALA A 77 7.85 8.07 -0.89
N LEU A 78 6.83 8.52 -0.16
CA LEU A 78 6.52 8.05 1.19
C LEU A 78 6.04 6.59 1.21
N LEU A 79 5.20 6.21 0.24
CA LEU A 79 4.65 4.86 0.14
C LEU A 79 5.68 3.83 -0.32
N ASP A 80 6.75 4.22 -1.02
CA ASP A 80 7.82 3.30 -1.45
C ASP A 80 8.39 2.46 -0.31
N THR A 81 8.72 3.10 0.82
CA THR A 81 9.25 2.40 1.99
C THR A 81 8.21 1.43 2.56
N HIS A 82 6.95 1.83 2.64
CA HIS A 82 5.89 1.00 3.21
C HIS A 82 5.50 -0.15 2.29
N ILE A 83 5.47 0.04 0.97
CA ILE A 83 5.20 -1.01 -0.01
C ILE A 83 6.29 -2.08 0.05
N ARG A 84 7.57 -1.69 0.11
CA ARG A 84 8.66 -2.66 0.30
C ARG A 84 8.50 -3.49 1.58
N VAL A 85 8.07 -2.86 2.68
CA VAL A 85 7.76 -3.56 3.94
C VAL A 85 6.55 -4.50 3.79
N VAL A 86 5.52 -4.12 3.03
CA VAL A 86 4.37 -4.98 2.76
C VAL A 86 4.82 -6.21 1.97
N PHE A 87 5.61 -6.03 0.92
CA PHE A 87 6.15 -7.15 0.14
C PHE A 87 7.08 -8.04 0.95
N ASP A 88 8.00 -7.48 1.74
CA ASP A 88 8.88 -8.25 2.62
C ASP A 88 8.10 -9.11 3.62
N LYS A 89 7.04 -8.56 4.23
CA LYS A 89 6.27 -9.26 5.27
C LYS A 89 5.16 -10.17 4.75
N TYR A 90 4.56 -9.84 3.62
CA TYR A 90 3.33 -10.48 3.13
C TYR A 90 3.41 -10.96 1.67
N GLY A 91 4.37 -10.46 0.89
CA GLY A 91 4.65 -10.88 -0.49
C GLY A 91 5.90 -11.75 -0.64
N GLY A 92 6.62 -12.04 0.46
CA GLY A 92 7.88 -12.78 0.48
C GLY A 92 7.68 -14.27 0.30
N LEU A 93 7.58 -14.70 -0.97
CA LEU A 93 8.07 -15.95 -1.57
C LEU A 93 7.27 -16.27 -2.84
N VAL A 94 7.57 -15.58 -3.93
CA VAL A 94 7.46 -16.15 -5.28
C VAL A 94 8.66 -15.62 -6.06
N CYS A 95 9.59 -16.53 -6.36
CA CYS A 95 10.87 -16.33 -7.05
C CYS A 95 12.07 -15.92 -6.16
N GLU A 96 12.54 -16.84 -5.33
CA GLU A 96 13.97 -17.19 -5.43
C GLU A 96 14.04 -18.38 -6.39
N ASP A 97 14.46 -18.12 -7.63
CA ASP A 97 14.98 -19.16 -8.50
C ASP A 97 16.11 -19.89 -7.74
N GLU A 98 15.83 -21.12 -7.28
CA GLU A 98 16.87 -22.08 -6.93
C GLU A 98 17.56 -22.53 -8.22
N ASP A 99 18.31 -21.64 -8.86
CA ASP A 99 19.22 -22.01 -9.93
C ASP A 99 20.48 -21.17 -9.82
N LEU A 100 21.43 -21.63 -9.01
CA LEU A 100 22.85 -21.71 -9.36
C LEU A 100 23.54 -22.78 -8.49
N SER A 101 23.70 -23.96 -9.10
CA SER A 101 24.92 -24.77 -9.11
C SER A 101 25.90 -24.62 -7.93
N ASN A 102 26.08 -25.72 -7.18
CA ASN A 102 27.43 -26.07 -6.78
C ASN A 102 27.70 -27.53 -7.17
N GLU A 103 28.46 -27.66 -8.25
CA GLU A 103 29.24 -28.85 -8.55
C GLU A 103 30.09 -29.23 -7.33
N SER A 104 30.07 -30.51 -6.95
CA SER A 104 31.23 -31.28 -6.46
C SER A 104 30.84 -32.75 -6.27
#